data_AF-A0A7C0WVJ6-F1
#
_entry.id   AF-A0A7C0WVJ6-F1
#
_cell.length_a   1.000
_cell.length_b   1.000
_cell.length_c   1.000
_cell.angle_alpha   90.00
_cell.angle_beta   90.00
_cell.angle_gamma   90.00
#
_symmetry.space_group_name_H-M   'P 1'
#
loop_
_entity.id
_entity.type
_entity.pdbx_description
1 polymer ?
#
loop_
_entity_poly.entity_id
_entity_poly.type
_entity_poly.pdbx_seq_one_letter_code
_entity_poly.pdbx_strand_id
1 'polypeptide(L)'
;MTINKRIKTLVKRSGLTLQDFAAKVGISKTTLVSYQRGATSPPAKVLQRLCERFGVNPEWLLMGKGPMLEAELIEEPTPEDFVLIPLVNFEQAKDGSYLAIELPHRKCAFEKRWLKNLAVPTKW
;
A
#
# COMPACT_ATOMS: atom_id res chain seq x y z
N MET A 1 -21.86 2.47 11.67
CA MET A 1 -21.19 3.77 11.39
C MET A 1 -21.52 4.19 9.96
N THR A 2 -21.79 5.45 9.67
CA THR A 2 -22.15 5.94 8.32
C THR A 2 -20.92 6.49 7.57
N ILE A 3 -21.00 6.62 6.25
CA ILE A 3 -19.88 7.08 5.41
C ILE A 3 -19.40 8.50 5.78
N ASN A 4 -20.30 9.41 6.11
CA ASN A 4 -19.97 10.75 6.56
C ASN A 4 -19.17 10.75 7.87
N LYS A 5 -19.52 9.85 8.81
CA LYS A 5 -18.74 9.66 10.05
C LYS A 5 -17.35 9.11 9.74
N ARG A 6 -17.21 8.18 8.79
CA ARG A 6 -15.91 7.61 8.38
C ARG A 6 -15.01 8.65 7.73
N ILE A 7 -15.55 9.49 6.84
CA ILE A 7 -14.81 10.63 6.26
C ILE A 7 -14.37 11.59 7.37
N LYS A 8 -15.23 11.86 8.37
CA LYS A 8 -14.85 12.70 9.51
C LYS A 8 -13.71 12.09 10.33
N THR A 9 -13.73 10.77 10.57
CA THR A 9 -12.65 10.06 11.26
C THR A 9 -11.36 10.11 10.46
N LEU A 10 -11.43 9.90 9.13
CA LEU A 10 -10.27 9.97 8.24
C LEU A 10 -9.59 11.34 8.28
N VAL A 11 -10.38 12.42 8.22
CA VAL A 11 -9.84 13.79 8.32
C VAL A 11 -9.14 14.00 9.66
N LYS A 12 -9.76 13.58 10.77
CA LYS A 12 -9.13 13.69 12.10
C LYS A 12 -7.81 12.91 12.17
N ARG A 13 -7.78 11.69 11.65
CA ARG A 13 -6.58 10.85 11.63
C ARG A 13 -5.45 11.48 10.81
N SER A 14 -5.78 12.17 9.72
CA SER A 14 -4.76 12.75 8.83
C SER A 14 -3.92 13.85 9.49
N GLY A 15 -4.39 14.46 10.58
CA GLY A 15 -3.73 15.60 11.24
C GLY A 15 -3.76 16.90 10.42
N LEU A 16 -4.35 16.89 9.22
CA LEU A 16 -4.42 18.05 8.33
C LEU A 16 -5.57 18.99 8.71
N THR A 17 -5.43 20.26 8.34
CA THR A 17 -6.57 21.17 8.38
C THR A 17 -7.63 20.73 7.34
N LEU A 18 -8.89 21.15 7.54
CA LEU A 18 -9.95 20.88 6.56
C LEU A 18 -9.62 21.43 5.17
N GLN A 19 -8.89 22.53 5.10
CA GLN A 19 -8.50 23.16 3.85
C GLN A 19 -7.46 22.33 3.11
N ASP A 20 -6.41 21.91 3.80
CA ASP A 20 -5.33 21.11 3.21
C ASP A 20 -5.83 19.72 2.81
N PHE A 21 -6.69 19.13 3.63
CA PHE A 21 -7.32 17.85 3.30
C PHE A 21 -8.17 17.95 2.03
N ALA A 22 -9.01 18.98 1.93
CA ALA A 22 -9.85 19.21 0.76
C ALA A 22 -9.01 19.48 -0.50
N ALA A 23 -7.96 20.30 -0.38
CA ALA A 23 -7.01 20.58 -1.46
C ALA A 23 -6.32 19.29 -1.93
N LYS A 24 -5.86 18.45 -0.99
CA LYS A 24 -5.23 17.17 -1.30
C LYS A 24 -6.18 16.24 -2.06
N VAL A 25 -7.49 16.23 -1.77
CA VAL A 25 -8.49 15.44 -2.51
C VAL A 25 -8.94 16.11 -3.83
N GLY A 26 -8.66 17.40 -4.00
CA GLY A 26 -9.09 18.19 -5.15
C GLY A 26 -10.57 18.56 -5.11
N ILE A 27 -11.07 18.95 -3.93
CA ILE A 27 -12.43 19.45 -3.69
C ILE A 27 -12.39 20.74 -2.86
N SER A 28 -13.50 21.48 -2.81
CA SER A 28 -13.60 22.64 -1.92
C SER A 28 -13.75 22.23 -0.45
N LYS A 29 -13.29 23.09 0.47
CA LYS A 29 -13.52 22.92 1.92
C LYS A 29 -15.01 22.80 2.25
N THR A 30 -15.85 23.60 1.61
CA THR A 30 -17.32 23.58 1.82
C THR A 30 -17.92 22.24 1.40
N THR A 31 -17.48 21.69 0.27
CA THR A 31 -17.89 20.36 -0.21
C THR A 31 -17.51 19.27 0.80
N LEU A 32 -16.27 19.30 1.32
CA LEU A 32 -15.83 18.36 2.36
C LEU A 32 -16.70 18.44 3.63
N VAL A 33 -17.04 19.66 4.08
CA VAL A 33 -17.92 19.87 5.24
C VAL A 33 -19.33 19.32 4.98
N SER A 34 -19.87 19.51 3.76
CA SER A 34 -21.16 18.92 3.36
C SER A 34 -21.14 17.40 3.48
N TYR A 35 -20.07 16.75 3.00
CA TYR A 35 -19.89 15.30 3.11
C TYR A 35 -19.81 14.83 4.57
N GLN A 36 -19.08 15.54 5.44
CA GLN A 36 -18.98 15.17 6.86
C GLN A 36 -20.31 15.32 7.61
N ARG A 37 -21.13 16.30 7.23
CA ARG A 37 -22.48 16.52 7.78
C ARG A 37 -23.51 15.54 7.22
N GLY A 38 -23.23 14.89 6.09
CA GLY A 38 -24.16 14.01 5.40
C GLY A 38 -25.22 14.75 4.58
N ALA A 39 -25.01 16.04 4.30
CA ALA A 39 -25.93 16.84 3.48
C ALA A 39 -25.84 16.48 1.99
N THR A 40 -24.72 15.89 1.55
CA THR A 40 -24.53 15.41 0.18
C THR A 40 -23.70 14.14 0.21
N SER A 41 -23.98 13.20 -0.70
CA SER A 41 -23.17 11.99 -0.87
C SER A 41 -21.94 12.29 -1.75
N PRO A 42 -20.73 11.81 -1.39
CA PRO A 42 -19.56 11.94 -2.24
C PRO A 42 -19.70 11.09 -3.50
N PRO A 43 -19.37 11.60 -4.69
CA PRO A 43 -19.34 10.79 -5.90
C PRO A 43 -18.19 9.77 -5.85
N ALA A 44 -18.32 8.68 -6.61
CA ALA A 44 -17.31 7.61 -6.66
C ALA A 44 -15.89 8.12 -6.91
N LYS A 45 -15.73 9.13 -7.78
CA LYS A 45 -14.43 9.76 -8.08
C LYS A 45 -13.77 10.40 -6.85
N VAL A 46 -14.54 10.96 -5.93
CA VAL A 46 -14.00 11.50 -4.66
C VAL A 46 -13.61 10.36 -3.73
N LEU A 47 -14.43 9.31 -3.63
CA LEU A 47 -14.13 8.14 -2.81
C LEU A 47 -12.85 7.46 -3.27
N GLN A 48 -12.67 7.28 -4.57
CA GLN A 48 -11.44 6.75 -5.15
C GLN A 48 -10.21 7.57 -4.74
N ARG A 49 -10.26 8.90 -4.91
CA ARG A 49 -9.16 9.79 -4.52
C ARG A 49 -8.85 9.74 -3.02
N LEU A 50 -9.85 9.52 -2.17
CA LEU A 50 -9.64 9.33 -0.74
C LEU A 50 -8.84 8.05 -0.47
N CYS A 51 -9.19 6.95 -1.13
CA CYS A 51 -8.45 5.69 -1.03
C CYS A 51 -7.01 5.86 -1.52
N GLU A 52 -6.80 6.40 -2.73
CA GLU A 52 -5.47 6.54 -3.33
C GLU A 52 -4.54 7.47 -2.53
N ARG A 53 -5.03 8.61 -2.05
CA ARG A 53 -4.18 9.65 -1.44
C ARG A 53 -3.91 9.44 0.04
N PHE A 54 -4.70 8.61 0.70
CA PHE A 54 -4.61 8.36 2.14
C PHE A 54 -4.45 6.87 2.48
N GLY A 55 -4.32 5.98 1.48
CA GLY A 55 -4.14 4.53 1.68
C GLY A 55 -5.32 3.89 2.40
N VAL A 56 -6.54 4.40 2.16
CA VAL A 56 -7.74 3.97 2.88
C VAL A 56 -8.33 2.73 2.22
N ASN A 57 -8.67 1.75 3.05
CA ASN A 57 -9.37 0.55 2.63
C ASN A 57 -10.79 0.92 2.09
N PRO A 58 -11.11 0.61 0.82
CA PRO A 58 -12.43 0.88 0.24
C PRO A 58 -13.58 0.18 0.97
N GLU A 59 -13.37 -1.05 1.46
CA GLU A 59 -14.39 -1.81 2.18
C GLU A 59 -14.74 -1.14 3.51
N TRP A 60 -13.73 -0.65 4.22
CA TRP A 60 -13.95 0.16 5.41
C TRP A 60 -14.69 1.45 5.07
N LEU A 61 -14.27 2.17 4.03
CA LEU A 61 -14.88 3.45 3.66
C LEU A 61 -16.36 3.29 3.25
N LEU A 62 -16.70 2.24 2.51
CA LEU A 62 -18.05 2.01 1.97
C LEU A 62 -18.96 1.26 2.96
N MET A 63 -18.47 0.14 3.50
CA MET A 63 -19.27 -0.78 4.31
C MET A 63 -19.00 -0.62 5.81
N GLY A 64 -17.87 -0.01 6.20
CA GLY A 64 -17.47 0.11 7.60
C GLY A 64 -16.93 -1.19 8.19
N LYS A 65 -16.45 -2.10 7.35
CA LYS A 65 -15.86 -3.39 7.73
C LYS A 65 -14.34 -3.35 7.57
N GLY A 66 -13.64 -4.18 8.35
CA GLY A 66 -12.19 -4.28 8.29
C GLY A 66 -11.44 -3.07 8.86
N PRO A 67 -10.11 -3.03 8.69
CA PRO A 67 -9.27 -1.91 9.12
C PRO A 67 -9.42 -0.70 8.21
N MET A 68 -9.08 0.48 8.73
CA MET A 68 -9.21 1.74 8.00
C MET A 68 -8.16 1.88 6.90
N LEU A 69 -6.92 1.45 7.13
CA LEU A 69 -5.88 1.49 6.10
C LEU A 69 -5.71 0.15 5.42
N GLU A 70 -5.30 0.22 4.17
CA GLU A 70 -4.92 -0.95 3.39
C GLU A 70 -3.62 -1.59 3.92
N ALA A 71 -2.71 -0.80 4.47
CA ALA A 71 -1.47 -1.31 5.08
C ALA A 71 -1.73 -2.20 6.31
N GLU A 72 -2.87 -2.02 6.99
CA GLU A 72 -3.27 -2.84 8.15
C GLU A 72 -3.87 -4.19 7.71
N LEU A 73 -4.12 -4.40 6.41
CA LEU A 73 -4.52 -5.70 5.84
C LEU A 73 -3.33 -6.59 5.48
N ILE A 74 -2.10 -6.06 5.60
CA ILE A 74 -0.90 -6.85 5.38
C ILE A 74 -0.71 -7.72 6.61
N GLU A 75 -1.06 -8.99 6.49
CA GLU A 75 -0.73 -9.99 7.50
C GLU A 75 0.80 -10.10 7.62
N GLU A 76 1.29 -10.30 8.84
CA GLU A 76 2.73 -10.56 9.03
C GLU A 76 3.10 -11.84 8.27
N PRO A 77 4.19 -11.82 7.49
CA PRO A 77 4.56 -12.97 6.68
C PRO A 77 4.96 -14.13 7.59
N THR A 78 4.37 -15.29 7.34
CA THR A 78 4.71 -16.51 8.06
C THR A 78 5.99 -17.11 7.49
N PRO A 79 6.71 -18.00 8.21
CA PRO A 79 7.86 -18.71 7.64
C PRO A 79 7.56 -19.44 6.33
N GLU A 80 6.30 -19.83 6.11
CA GLU A 80 5.83 -20.49 4.89
C GLU A 80 5.80 -19.55 3.67
N ASP A 81 5.76 -18.24 3.90
CA ASP A 81 5.81 -17.20 2.86
C ASP A 81 7.22 -16.93 2.34
N PHE A 82 8.24 -17.55 2.94
CA PHE A 82 9.63 -17.41 2.54
C PHE A 82 10.14 -18.63 1.77
N VAL A 83 11.10 -18.40 0.89
CA VAL A 83 11.94 -19.43 0.29
C VAL A 83 13.39 -19.16 0.65
N LEU A 84 14.14 -20.22 0.96
CA LEU A 84 15.56 -20.14 1.27
C LEU A 84 16.36 -20.26 -0.03
N ILE A 85 16.92 -19.15 -0.49
CA ILE A 85 17.81 -19.13 -1.65
C ILE A 85 19.26 -19.24 -1.16
N PRO A 86 20.05 -20.20 -1.68
CA PRO A 86 21.47 -20.30 -1.36
C PRO A 86 22.24 -19.05 -1.82
N LEU A 87 23.06 -18.47 -0.95
CA LEU A 87 24.00 -17.43 -1.36
C LEU A 87 25.28 -18.07 -1.87
N VAL A 88 25.62 -17.72 -3.11
CA VAL A 88 26.83 -18.17 -3.79
C VAL A 88 27.70 -16.95 -4.05
N ASN A 89 28.97 -17.02 -3.67
CA ASN A 89 29.97 -16.06 -4.12
C ASN A 89 30.35 -16.43 -5.56
N PHE A 90 30.30 -15.47 -6.46
CA PHE A 90 30.68 -15.64 -7.85
C PHE A 90 31.80 -14.66 -8.21
N GLU A 91 32.68 -15.12 -9.10
CA GLU A 91 33.70 -14.29 -9.73
C GLU A 91 33.37 -14.17 -11.21
N GLN A 92 33.63 -12.98 -11.76
CA GLN A 92 33.50 -12.75 -13.19
C GLN A 92 34.81 -13.14 -13.88
N ALA A 93 34.74 -14.07 -14.80
CA ALA A 93 35.86 -14.43 -15.66
C ALA A 93 36.13 -13.32 -16.69
N LYS A 94 37.33 -13.33 -17.28
CA LYS A 94 37.76 -12.31 -18.25
C LYS A 94 36.91 -12.28 -19.53
N ASP A 95 36.19 -13.36 -19.81
CA ASP A 95 35.24 -13.49 -20.93
C ASP A 95 33.82 -12.98 -20.59
N GLY A 96 33.61 -12.45 -19.39
CA GLY A 96 32.34 -11.92 -18.91
C GLY A 96 31.39 -12.97 -18.33
N SER A 97 31.77 -14.25 -18.33
CA SER A 97 31.00 -15.31 -17.67
C SER A 97 31.18 -15.28 -16.16
N TYR A 98 30.22 -15.84 -15.42
CA TYR A 98 30.29 -15.95 -13.96
C TYR A 98 30.53 -17.41 -13.55
N LEU A 99 31.51 -17.64 -12.69
CA LEU A 99 31.80 -18.94 -12.11
C LEU A 99 31.47 -18.93 -10.62
N ALA A 100 30.68 -19.92 -10.19
CA ALA A 100 30.44 -20.16 -8.76
C ALA A 100 31.76 -20.65 -8.14
N ILE A 101 32.23 -19.94 -7.11
CA ILE A 101 33.55 -20.19 -6.53
C ILE A 101 33.45 -21.33 -5.51
N GLU A 102 32.32 -21.47 -4.81
CA GLU A 102 32.13 -22.43 -3.72
C GLU A 102 30.67 -22.89 -3.57
N LEU A 103 30.47 -24.05 -2.91
CA LEU A 103 29.14 -24.50 -2.46
C LEU A 103 28.57 -23.49 -1.45
N PRO A 104 27.26 -23.18 -1.51
CA PRO A 104 26.66 -22.14 -0.68
C PRO A 104 26.65 -22.54 0.81
N HIS A 105 27.46 -21.85 1.61
CA HIS A 105 27.54 -22.05 3.07
C HIS A 105 26.42 -21.34 3.85
N ARG A 106 25.65 -20.47 3.19
CA ARG A 106 24.55 -19.69 3.79
C ARG A 106 23.33 -19.70 2.88
N LYS A 107 22.14 -19.68 3.48
CA LYS A 107 20.87 -19.46 2.79
C LYS A 107 20.25 -18.17 3.31
N CYS A 108 19.66 -17.38 2.42
CA CYS A 108 18.85 -16.22 2.80
C CYS A 108 17.38 -16.49 2.53
N ALA A 109 16.53 -16.04 3.45
CA ALA A 109 15.09 -16.07 3.29
C ALA A 109 14.67 -14.89 2.40
N PHE A 110 13.92 -15.20 1.34
CA PHE A 110 13.27 -14.22 0.48
C PHE A 110 11.77 -14.46 0.50
N GLU A 111 11.00 -13.39 0.64
CA GLU A 111 9.54 -13.47 0.57
C GLU A 111 9.12 -13.87 -0.85
N LYS A 112 8.27 -14.89 -0.97
CA LYS A 112 7.77 -15.40 -2.25
C LYS A 112 7.08 -14.32 -3.07
N ARG A 113 6.35 -13.40 -2.42
CA ARG A 113 5.67 -12.28 -3.09
C ARG A 113 6.67 -11.32 -3.72
N TRP A 114 7.75 -11.00 -3.03
CA TRP A 114 8.82 -10.15 -3.55
C TRP A 114 9.48 -10.77 -4.78
N LEU A 115 9.82 -12.07 -4.75
CA LEU A 115 10.42 -12.77 -5.88
C LEU A 115 9.54 -12.77 -7.14
N LYS A 116 8.22 -12.92 -6.98
CA LYS A 116 7.28 -12.85 -8.12
C LYS A 116 7.29 -11.48 -8.80
N ASN A 117 7.42 -10.40 -8.03
CA ASN A 117 7.46 -9.04 -8.57
C ASN A 117 8.83 -8.70 -9.20
N LEU A 118 9.92 -9.33 -8.74
CA LEU A 118 11.25 -9.17 -9.31
C LEU A 118 11.35 -9.73 -10.75
N ALA A 119 10.55 -10.75 -11.06
CA ALA A 119 10.56 -11.44 -12.35
C ALA A 119 9.71 -10.72 -13.43
N VAL A 120 9.00 -9.65 -13.09
CA VAL A 120 8.33 -8.81 -14.09
C VAL A 120 9.39 -7.87 -14.64
N PRO A 121 9.73 -7.92 -15.95
CA PRO A 121 10.70 -6.99 -16.51
C PRO A 121 10.15 -5.58 -16.36
N THR A 122 10.71 -4.83 -15.42
CA THR A 122 10.61 -3.38 -15.40
C THR A 122 11.16 -2.92 -16.76
N LYS A 123 10.36 -2.21 -17.56
CA LYS A 123 10.92 -1.58 -18.77
C LYS A 123 11.96 -0.56 -18.30
N TRP A 124 13.23 -0.84 -18.59
CA TRP A 124 14.35 0.11 -18.46
C TRP A 124 14.40 0.99 -19.70
#